data_AF-A0A2V9QTF7-F1
#
_entry.id   AF-A0A2V9QTF7-F1
#
_cell.length_a   1.000
_cell.length_b   1.000
_cell.length_c   1.000
_cell.angle_alpha   90.00
_cell.angle_beta   90.00
_cell.angle_gamma   90.00
#
_symmetry.space_group_name_H-M   'P 1'
#
loop_
_entity.id
_entity.type
_entity.pdbx_description
1 polymer ?
#
loop_
_entity_poly.entity_id
_entity_poly.type
_entity_poly.pdbx_seq_one_letter_code
_entity_poly.pdbx_strand_id
1 'polypeptide(L)' 'MEKDPVCGTYVDVATSLHESFAGQTKYFCSSNCLNKFKQIRYGEGNSKSV' A
#
# COMPACT_ATOMS: atom_id res chain seq x y z
N MET A 1 5.42 12.72 7.68
CA MET A 1 5.00 11.37 8.09
C MET A 1 3.64 11.11 7.49
N GLU A 2 3.46 10.00 6.79
CA GLU A 2 2.18 9.61 6.19
C GLU A 2 1.73 8.27 6.78
N LYS A 3 0.42 8.05 6.88
CA LYS A 3 -0.10 6.80 7.42
C LYS A 3 -0.31 5.76 6.32
N ASP A 4 0.31 4.61 6.47
CA ASP A 4 0.09 3.46 5.58
C ASP A 4 -1.38 3.00 5.68
N PRO A 5 -2.15 2.99 4.58
CA PRO A 5 -3.57 2.64 4.60
C PRO A 5 -3.85 1.14 4.79
N VAL A 6 -2.82 0.28 4.74
CA VAL A 6 -2.92 -1.17 4.91
C VAL A 6 -2.71 -1.58 6.36
N CYS A 7 -1.62 -1.12 6.97
CA CYS A 7 -1.26 -1.50 8.34
C CYS A 7 -1.48 -0.39 9.38
N GLY A 8 -1.65 0.87 8.95
CA GLY A 8 -1.83 2.01 9.84
C GLY A 8 -0.54 2.55 10.45
N THR A 9 0.64 2.06 10.02
CA THR A 9 1.94 2.53 10.48
C THR A 9 2.27 3.89 9.88
N TYR A 10 2.85 4.80 10.68
CA TYR A 10 3.38 6.06 10.18
C TYR A 10 4.75 5.86 9.54
N VAL A 11 4.90 6.35 8.30
CA VAL A 11 6.10 6.18 7.50
C VAL A 11 6.63 7.54 7.07
N ASP A 12 7.93 7.64 6.85
CA ASP A 12 8.51 8.88 6.37
C ASP A 12 8.38 9.01 4.85
N VAL A 13 7.84 10.12 4.36
CA VAL A 13 7.55 10.31 2.93
C VAL A 13 8.82 10.36 2.08
N ALA A 14 9.95 10.73 2.68
CA ALA A 14 11.23 10.83 1.98
C ALA A 14 11.87 9.46 1.68
N THR A 15 11.62 8.46 2.54
CA THR A 15 12.24 7.12 2.42
C THR A 15 11.22 6.00 2.20
N SER A 16 9.93 6.30 2.29
CA SER A 16 8.87 5.31 2.10
C SER A 16 8.58 5.05 0.62
N LEU A 17 8.01 3.87 0.38
CA LEU A 17 7.49 3.53 -0.93
C LEU A 17 6.20 4.31 -1.16
N HIS A 18 6.06 4.87 -2.35
CA HIS A 18 4.85 5.57 -2.74
C HIS A 18 4.39 5.13 -4.11
N GLU A 19 3.08 5.16 -4.33
CA GLU A 19 2.49 4.87 -5.62
C GLU A 19 1.32 5.79 -5.92
N SER A 20 1.20 6.17 -7.19
CA SER A 20 0.14 7.04 -7.68
C SER A 20 -1.09 6.20 -7.99
N PHE A 21 -2.15 6.33 -7.19
CA PHE A 21 -3.40 5.61 -7.33
C PHE A 21 -4.57 6.59 -7.49
N ALA A 22 -5.34 6.47 -8.58
CA ALA A 22 -6.50 7.32 -8.84
C ALA A 22 -6.23 8.84 -8.72
N GLY A 23 -5.04 9.28 -9.17
CA GLY A 23 -4.60 10.68 -9.05
C GLY A 23 -4.13 11.10 -7.65
N GLN A 24 -4.00 10.17 -6.71
CA GLN A 24 -3.48 10.42 -5.36
C GLN A 24 -2.22 9.58 -5.09
N THR A 25 -1.16 10.21 -4.60
CA THR A 25 0.02 9.50 -4.10
C THR A 25 -0.31 8.85 -2.75
N LYS A 26 -0.13 7.54 -2.65
CA LYS A 26 -0.27 6.77 -1.40
C LYS A 26 1.09 6.25 -0.97
N TYR A 27 1.34 6.25 0.33
CA TYR A 27 2.62 5.90 0.93
C TYR A 27 2.49 4.62 1.73
N PHE A 28 3.54 3.80 1.70
CA PHE A 28 3.56 2.45 2.23
C PHE A 28 4.85 2.19 2.99
N CYS A 29 4.74 1.45 4.10
CA CYS A 29 5.89 1.11 4.94
C CYS A 29 6.82 0.11 4.26
N SER A 30 6.29 -0.69 3.32
CA SER A 30 7.01 -1.78 2.70
C SER A 30 6.29 -2.23 1.42
N SER A 31 7.03 -2.92 0.55
CA SER A 31 6.52 -3.46 -0.72
C SER A 31 5.34 -4.41 -0.51
N ASN A 32 5.29 -5.11 0.64
CA ASN A 32 4.19 -6.00 0.99
C ASN A 32 2.88 -5.25 1.24
N CYS A 33 2.92 -4.09 1.91
CA CYS A 33 1.74 -3.23 2.08
C CYS A 33 1.29 -2.65 0.74
N LEU A 34 2.22 -2.16 -0.08
CA LEU A 34 1.91 -1.69 -1.43
C LEU A 34 1.25 -2.79 -2.26
N ASN A 35 1.78 -4.02 -2.24
CA ASN A 35 1.20 -5.15 -2.97
C ASN A 35 -0.19 -5.53 -2.45
N LYS A 36 -0.39 -5.59 -1.11
CA LYS A 36 -1.70 -5.79 -0.49
C LYS A 36 -2.67 -4.67 -0.88
N PHE A 37 -2.22 -3.43 -0.91
CA PHE A 37 -3.03 -2.29 -1.32
C PHE A 37 -3.48 -2.44 -2.77
N LYS A 38 -2.58 -2.82 -3.67
CA LYS A 38 -2.93 -3.12 -5.06
C LYS A 38 -3.94 -4.25 -5.16
N GLN A 39 -3.78 -5.33 -4.39
CA GLN A 39 -4.74 -6.45 -4.38
C GLN A 39 -6.13 -6.02 -3.90
N ILE A 40 -6.22 -5.22 -2.83
CA ILE A 40 -7.50 -4.73 -2.28
C ILE A 40 -8.18 -3.75 -3.25
N ARG A 41 -7.42 -2.94 -3.98
CA ARG A 41 -7.95 -1.80 -4.76
C ARG A 41 -8.11 -2.07 -6.26
N TYR A 42 -7.26 -2.91 -6.86
CA TYR A 42 -7.37 -3.29 -8.28
C TYR A 42 -8.08 -4.63 -8.47
N GLY A 43 -8.31 -5.39 -7.40
CA GLY A 43 -9.22 -6.53 -7.41
C GLY A 43 -8.91 -7.58 -8.46
N GLU A 44 -7.76 -8.27 -8.34
CA GLU A 44 -7.62 -9.63 -8.88
C GLU A 44 -6.50 -10.38 -8.15
N GLY A 45 -6.87 -11.51 -7.50
CA GLY A 45 -5.97 -12.64 -7.30
C GLY A 45 -5.11 -12.70 -6.03
N ASN A 46 -5.71 -12.93 -4.85
CA ASN A 46 -5.13 -13.97 -3.98
C ASN A 46 -6.23 -14.71 -3.22
N SER A 47 -6.73 -15.76 -3.86
CA SER A 47 -7.23 -16.95 -3.18
C SER A 47 -6.17 -17.37 -2.14
N LYS A 48 -6.45 -17.13 -0.86
CA LYS A 48 -5.92 -17.99 0.19
C LYS A 48 -6.88 -19.17 0.32
N SER A 49 -6.74 -20.14 -0.59
CA SER A 49 -7.01 -21.54 -0.26
C SER A 49 -5.84 -22.03 0.60
N VAL A 50 -6.06 -22.14 1.90
CA VAL A 50 -5.49 -23.17 2.75
C VAL A 50 -6.54 -23.58 3.77
#